data_AF-A0A6G4U9J8-F1
#
_entry.id   AF-A0A6G4U9J8-F1
#
_cell.length_a   1.000
_cell.length_b   1.000
_cell.length_c   1.000
_cell.angle_alpha   90.00
_cell.angle_beta   90.00
_cell.angle_gamma   90.00
#
_symmetry.space_group_name_H-M   'P 1'
#
loop_
_entity.id
_entity.type
_entity.pdbx_description
1 polymer ?
#
loop_
_entity_poly.entity_id
_entity_poly.type
_entity_poly.pdbx_seq_one_letter_code
_entity_poly.pdbx_strand_id
1 'polypeptide(L)'
;MTALAAYWKTTRPVERVSYAVGLLLMVAGVFHFGVFLVDGGAWAGPVSWRKPTTFGLSFGLTLISVAWVTSYLRMGERARNWLLGIFAADCVVEVGGITLQAWRGVPSHFNRETGFNSAVATNADGQEAGYDVGGFLKLVHGVSMHGVLVLPVLAWVVGRLAWGEERRLRVVAVAAGAYGVAILAALGVSLAGA
;
A
#
# COMPACT_ATOMS: atom_id res chain seq x y z
N MET A 1 9.59 31.91 11.43
CA MET A 1 9.01 30.86 10.57
C MET A 1 9.32 29.51 11.20
N THR A 2 8.33 28.64 11.43
CA THR A 2 8.55 27.33 12.04
C THR A 2 9.31 26.40 11.07
N ALA A 3 10.08 25.45 11.61
CA ALA A 3 10.84 24.48 10.81
C ALA A 3 9.96 23.71 9.80
N LEU A 4 8.70 23.43 10.18
CA LEU A 4 7.68 22.84 9.31
C LEU A 4 7.34 23.70 8.08
N ALA A 5 7.19 25.01 8.25
CA ALA A 5 6.88 25.92 7.14
C ALA A 5 8.06 26.07 6.17
N ALA A 6 9.30 26.00 6.68
CA ALA A 6 10.50 26.00 5.85
C ALA A 6 10.66 24.67 5.09
N TYR A 7 10.47 23.54 5.77
CA TYR A 7 10.47 22.21 5.15
C TYR A 7 9.46 22.15 4.00
N TRP A 8 8.21 22.55 4.26
CA TRP A 8 7.14 22.52 3.27
C TRP A 8 7.50 23.29 2.00
N LYS A 9 8.11 24.48 2.11
CA LYS A 9 8.53 25.30 0.95
C LYS A 9 9.58 24.63 0.07
N THR A 10 10.43 23.79 0.66
CA THR A 10 11.48 23.04 -0.06
C THR A 10 11.02 21.68 -0.57
N THR A 11 9.89 21.16 -0.07
CA THR A 11 9.31 19.88 -0.47
C THR A 11 8.84 19.89 -1.92
N ARG A 12 9.08 18.80 -2.65
CA ARG A 12 8.63 18.67 -4.05
C ARG A 12 7.10 18.62 -4.14
N PRO A 13 6.49 19.06 -5.26
CA PRO A 13 5.03 19.04 -5.41
C PRO A 13 4.41 17.66 -5.18
N VAL A 14 4.98 16.59 -5.75
CA VAL A 14 4.44 15.23 -5.56
C VAL A 14 4.49 14.77 -4.10
N GLU A 15 5.56 15.11 -3.37
CA GLU A 15 5.71 14.75 -1.95
C GLU A 15 4.64 15.48 -1.11
N ARG A 16 4.38 16.77 -1.39
CA ARG A 16 3.29 17.52 -0.75
C ARG A 16 1.92 16.91 -1.02
N VAL A 17 1.66 16.50 -2.27
CA VAL A 17 0.42 15.82 -2.63
C VAL A 17 0.29 14.49 -1.88
N SER A 18 1.35 13.67 -1.84
CA SER A 18 1.35 12.42 -1.08
C SER A 18 1.10 12.65 0.41
N TYR A 19 1.68 13.69 1.02
CA TYR A 19 1.39 14.04 2.42
C TYR A 19 -0.05 14.46 2.64
N ALA A 20 -0.59 15.30 1.75
CA ALA A 20 -1.98 15.75 1.84
C ALA A 20 -2.98 14.60 1.67
N VAL A 21 -2.77 13.75 0.66
CA VAL A 21 -3.57 12.54 0.42
C VAL A 21 -3.46 11.59 1.60
N GLY A 22 -2.24 11.33 2.09
CA GLY A 22 -2.03 10.43 3.22
C GLY A 22 -2.73 10.93 4.49
N LEU A 23 -2.65 12.24 4.78
CA LEU A 23 -3.38 12.83 5.90
C LEU A 23 -4.89 12.73 5.72
N LEU A 24 -5.40 12.99 4.51
CA LEU A 24 -6.82 12.85 4.20
C LEU A 24 -7.32 11.42 4.43
N LEU A 25 -6.55 10.41 4.01
CA LEU A 25 -6.87 9.00 4.26
C LEU A 25 -6.87 8.67 5.77
N MET A 26 -5.91 9.20 6.53
CA MET A 26 -5.88 9.01 7.99
C MET A 26 -7.09 9.66 8.66
N VAL A 27 -7.43 10.90 8.28
CA VAL A 27 -8.61 11.62 8.78
C VAL A 27 -9.89 10.85 8.44
N ALA A 28 -10.00 10.33 7.21
CA ALA A 28 -11.11 9.47 6.82
C ALA A 28 -11.16 8.20 7.68
N GLY A 29 -10.03 7.56 7.97
CA GLY A 29 -9.98 6.41 8.87
C GLY A 29 -10.49 6.73 10.29
N VAL A 30 -10.04 7.83 10.87
CA VAL A 30 -10.52 8.31 12.19
C VAL A 30 -12.01 8.64 12.13
N PHE A 31 -12.47 9.28 11.06
CA PHE A 31 -13.88 9.59 10.88
C PHE A 31 -14.75 8.32 10.86
N HIS A 32 -14.37 7.29 10.11
CA HIS A 32 -15.11 6.02 10.08
C HIS A 32 -15.07 5.27 11.41
N PHE A 33 -13.99 5.43 12.20
CA PHE A 33 -13.99 4.95 13.58
C PHE A 33 -15.01 5.70 14.44
N GLY A 34 -15.12 7.03 14.27
CA GLY A 34 -16.17 7.82 14.90
C GLY A 34 -17.58 7.34 14.50
N VAL A 35 -17.79 7.05 13.21
CA VAL A 35 -19.06 6.49 12.71
C VAL A 35 -19.37 5.15 13.41
N PHE A 36 -18.39 4.25 13.50
CA PHE A 36 -18.54 2.98 14.23
C PHE A 36 -18.99 3.18 15.69
N LEU A 37 -18.40 4.15 16.39
CA LEU A 37 -18.76 4.42 17.79
C LEU A 37 -20.19 4.96 17.95
N VAL A 38 -20.76 5.59 16.91
CA VAL A 38 -22.12 6.15 16.92
C VAL A 38 -23.16 5.13 16.42
N ASP A 39 -22.88 4.49 15.27
CA ASP A 39 -23.75 3.52 14.60
C ASP A 39 -23.82 2.18 15.37
N GLY A 40 -22.74 1.84 16.09
CA GLY A 40 -22.62 0.57 16.78
C GLY A 40 -22.44 -0.61 15.82
N GLY A 41 -22.77 -1.82 16.30
CA GLY A 41 -22.63 -3.05 15.53
C GLY A 41 -21.30 -3.79 15.75
N ALA A 42 -21.11 -4.87 15.00
CA ALA A 42 -19.94 -5.72 15.17
C ALA A 42 -18.71 -5.12 14.47
N TRP A 43 -17.58 -5.04 15.20
CA TRP A 43 -16.29 -4.66 14.62
C TRP A 43 -15.81 -5.67 13.56
N ALA A 44 -16.24 -6.92 13.68
CA ALA A 44 -15.95 -7.98 12.72
C ALA A 44 -17.21 -8.38 11.96
N GLY A 45 -17.08 -8.62 10.67
CA GLY A 45 -18.17 -9.06 9.83
C GLY A 45 -17.95 -8.69 8.36
N PRO A 46 -18.79 -9.24 7.47
CA PRO A 46 -18.70 -8.99 6.02
C PRO A 46 -18.96 -7.52 5.68
N VAL A 47 -19.79 -6.85 6.49
CA VAL A 47 -20.04 -5.41 6.44
C VAL A 47 -19.68 -4.85 7.83
N SER A 48 -18.57 -4.15 7.92
CA SER A 48 -18.10 -3.55 9.17
C SER A 48 -17.26 -2.29 8.91
N TRP A 49 -17.29 -1.36 9.86
CA TRP A 49 -16.49 -0.14 9.84
C TRP A 49 -14.99 -0.36 10.07
N ARG A 50 -14.58 -1.60 10.38
CA ARG A 50 -13.18 -1.97 10.57
C ARG A 50 -12.33 -1.66 9.36
N LYS A 51 -12.75 -2.08 8.16
CA LYS A 51 -11.93 -1.91 6.95
C LYS A 51 -11.74 -0.43 6.59
N PRO A 52 -12.79 0.41 6.47
CA PRO A 52 -12.61 1.85 6.23
C PRO A 52 -11.68 2.52 7.26
N THR A 53 -11.80 2.12 8.53
CA THR A 53 -10.95 2.64 9.61
C THR A 53 -9.49 2.23 9.44
N THR A 54 -9.20 0.92 9.41
CA THR A 54 -7.82 0.41 9.45
C THR A 54 -7.10 0.65 8.12
N PHE A 55 -7.79 0.59 6.99
CA PHE A 55 -7.20 0.86 5.69
C PHE A 55 -6.91 2.35 5.53
N GLY A 56 -7.84 3.25 5.88
CA GLY A 56 -7.59 4.70 5.84
C GLY A 56 -6.36 5.10 6.67
N LEU A 57 -6.27 4.61 7.91
CA LEU A 57 -5.12 4.86 8.79
C LEU A 57 -3.81 4.26 8.22
N SER A 58 -3.83 3.01 7.80
CA SER A 58 -2.61 2.29 7.37
C SER A 58 -2.09 2.78 6.03
N PHE A 59 -2.95 2.92 5.02
CA PHE A 59 -2.55 3.44 3.71
C PHE A 59 -2.12 4.90 3.81
N GLY A 60 -2.83 5.71 4.59
CA GLY A 60 -2.45 7.11 4.82
C GLY A 60 -1.07 7.26 5.47
N LEU A 61 -0.82 6.51 6.56
CA LEU A 61 0.48 6.50 7.24
C LEU A 61 1.59 5.94 6.34
N THR A 62 1.30 4.90 5.56
CA THR A 62 2.28 4.29 4.65
C THR A 62 2.66 5.26 3.53
N LEU A 63 1.69 5.94 2.92
CA LEU A 63 1.95 6.93 1.88
C LEU A 63 2.81 8.09 2.39
N ILE A 64 2.51 8.61 3.59
CA ILE A 64 3.35 9.63 4.25
C ILE A 64 4.76 9.09 4.49
N SER A 65 4.88 7.88 5.03
CA SER A 65 6.17 7.26 5.36
C SER A 65 7.03 7.05 4.11
N VAL A 66 6.44 6.57 3.02
CA VAL A 66 7.14 6.34 1.74
C VAL A 66 7.55 7.68 1.12
N ALA A 67 6.65 8.67 1.07
CA ALA A 67 6.99 10.01 0.59
C ALA A 67 8.16 10.62 1.39
N TRP A 68 8.14 10.45 2.71
CA TRP A 68 9.21 10.91 3.59
C TRP A 68 10.53 10.17 3.36
N VAL A 69 10.53 8.84 3.33
CA VAL A 69 11.75 8.04 3.10
C VAL A 69 12.37 8.36 1.74
N THR A 70 11.55 8.50 0.69
CA THR A 70 12.08 8.82 -0.64
C THR A 70 12.80 10.17 -0.68
N SER A 71 12.49 11.12 0.23
CA SER A 71 13.19 12.41 0.31
C SER A 71 14.68 12.27 0.65
N TYR A 72 15.08 11.19 1.32
CA TYR A 72 16.49 10.86 1.59
C TYR A 72 17.17 10.09 0.45
N LEU A 73 16.39 9.55 -0.49
CA LEU A 73 16.92 8.75 -1.59
C LEU A 73 17.25 9.61 -2.81
N ARG A 74 18.44 9.38 -3.37
CA ARG A 74 18.85 9.94 -4.66
C ARG A 74 18.08 9.25 -5.78
N MET A 75 16.93 9.82 -6.14
CA MET A 75 16.07 9.34 -7.22
C MET A 75 15.88 10.43 -8.26
N GLY A 76 15.86 10.06 -9.54
CA GLY A 76 15.46 10.95 -10.62
C GLY A 76 14.04 11.47 -10.39
N GLU A 77 13.81 12.75 -10.72
CA GLU A 77 12.54 13.43 -10.46
C GLU A 77 11.35 12.71 -11.12
N ARG A 78 11.52 12.27 -12.37
CA ARG A 78 10.50 11.50 -13.09
C ARG A 78 10.12 10.21 -12.36
N ALA A 79 11.11 9.41 -11.96
CA ALA A 79 10.87 8.13 -11.26
C ALA A 79 10.11 8.36 -9.95
N ARG A 80 10.52 9.36 -9.16
CA ARG A 80 9.83 9.76 -7.92
C ARG A 80 8.37 10.15 -8.19
N ASN A 81 8.14 11.00 -9.18
CA ASN A 81 6.79 11.47 -9.52
C ASN A 81 5.88 10.31 -9.93
N TRP A 82 6.38 9.38 -10.74
CA TRP A 82 5.62 8.19 -11.14
C TRP A 82 5.34 7.26 -9.97
N LEU A 83 6.36 6.90 -9.19
CA LEU A 83 6.22 5.93 -8.10
C LEU A 83 5.28 6.45 -7.01
N LEU A 84 5.47 7.69 -6.55
CA LEU A 84 4.60 8.29 -5.54
C LEU A 84 3.21 8.59 -6.09
N GLY A 85 3.09 8.99 -7.35
CA GLY A 85 1.80 9.26 -7.99
C GLY A 85 0.95 8.00 -8.14
N ILE A 86 1.52 6.92 -8.67
CA ILE A 86 0.85 5.63 -8.79
C ILE A 86 0.46 5.10 -7.41
N PHE A 87 1.38 5.12 -6.45
CA PHE A 87 1.08 4.61 -5.11
C PHE A 87 -0.01 5.43 -4.41
N ALA A 88 0.01 6.76 -4.53
CA ALA A 88 -1.06 7.60 -3.98
C ALA A 88 -2.42 7.31 -4.64
N ALA A 89 -2.45 7.14 -5.95
CA ALA A 89 -3.67 6.80 -6.68
C ALA A 89 -4.23 5.44 -6.25
N ASP A 90 -3.37 4.42 -6.14
CA ASP A 90 -3.71 3.09 -5.63
C ASP A 90 -4.32 3.16 -4.22
N CYS A 91 -3.68 3.89 -3.30
CA CYS A 91 -4.20 4.12 -1.96
C CYS A 91 -5.60 4.73 -1.95
N VAL A 92 -5.86 5.72 -2.82
CA VAL A 92 -7.15 6.41 -2.90
C VAL A 92 -8.23 5.51 -3.49
N VAL A 93 -7.92 4.80 -4.57
CA VAL A 93 -8.86 3.88 -5.22
C VAL A 93 -9.29 2.79 -4.26
N GLU A 94 -8.32 2.19 -3.56
CA GLU A 94 -8.55 1.08 -2.66
C GLU A 94 -9.39 1.48 -1.44
N VAL A 95 -8.94 2.50 -0.71
CA VAL A 95 -9.66 3.01 0.47
C VAL A 95 -11.02 3.58 0.07
N GLY A 96 -11.12 4.25 -1.07
CA GLY A 96 -12.37 4.80 -1.60
C GLY A 96 -13.38 3.70 -1.95
N GLY A 97 -12.94 2.65 -2.63
CA GLY A 97 -13.77 1.48 -2.94
C GLY A 97 -14.30 0.80 -1.69
N ILE A 98 -13.42 0.50 -0.72
CA ILE A 98 -13.81 -0.08 0.57
C ILE A 98 -14.80 0.80 1.32
N THR A 99 -14.52 2.11 1.38
CA THR A 99 -15.37 3.10 2.04
C THR A 99 -16.75 3.12 1.42
N LEU A 100 -16.82 3.23 0.09
CA LEU A 100 -18.09 3.29 -0.64
C LEU A 100 -18.92 2.02 -0.42
N GLN A 101 -18.30 0.83 -0.44
CA GLN A 101 -19.01 -0.41 -0.17
C GLN A 101 -19.54 -0.50 1.26
N ALA A 102 -18.77 -0.03 2.25
CA ALA A 102 -19.24 0.04 3.63
C ALA A 102 -20.47 0.94 3.79
N TRP A 103 -20.46 2.13 3.17
CA TRP A 103 -21.61 3.04 3.15
C TRP A 103 -22.83 2.48 2.41
N ARG A 104 -22.62 1.61 1.42
CA ARG A 104 -23.69 0.88 0.72
C ARG A 104 -24.22 -0.31 1.52
N GLY A 105 -23.61 -0.64 2.65
CA GLY A 105 -23.98 -1.80 3.45
C GLY A 105 -23.68 -3.13 2.75
N VAL A 106 -22.74 -3.16 1.80
CA VAL A 106 -22.38 -4.39 1.07
C VAL A 106 -20.93 -4.76 1.30
N PRO A 107 -20.59 -6.06 1.29
CA PRO A 107 -19.22 -6.49 1.48
C PRO A 107 -18.31 -5.97 0.37
N SER A 108 -17.18 -5.37 0.74
CA SER A 108 -16.16 -4.94 -0.22
C SER A 108 -15.38 -6.11 -0.83
N HIS A 109 -15.55 -7.33 -0.30
CA HIS A 109 -14.98 -8.57 -0.83
C HIS A 109 -16.09 -9.58 -1.11
N PHE A 110 -15.82 -10.49 -2.04
CA PHE A 110 -16.71 -11.61 -2.42
C PHE A 110 -18.03 -11.21 -3.07
N ASN A 111 -18.39 -9.92 -3.09
CA ASN A 111 -19.55 -9.44 -3.84
C ASN A 111 -19.17 -9.26 -5.32
N ARG A 112 -19.62 -10.19 -6.16
CA ARG A 112 -19.46 -10.15 -7.63
C ARG A 112 -20.78 -10.02 -8.38
N GLU A 113 -21.83 -9.57 -7.70
CA GLU A 113 -23.19 -9.49 -8.27
C GLU A 113 -23.30 -8.48 -9.42
N THR A 114 -22.47 -7.44 -9.39
CA THR A 114 -22.43 -6.39 -10.42
C THR A 114 -20.99 -6.16 -10.89
N GLY A 115 -20.81 -5.59 -12.09
CA GLY A 115 -19.48 -5.24 -12.59
C GLY A 115 -18.71 -4.29 -11.66
N PHE A 116 -19.40 -3.35 -11.03
CA PHE A 116 -18.81 -2.45 -10.03
C PHE A 116 -18.36 -3.20 -8.77
N ASN A 117 -19.18 -4.10 -8.24
CA ASN A 117 -18.82 -4.89 -7.05
C ASN A 117 -17.62 -5.80 -7.34
N SER A 118 -17.58 -6.43 -8.52
CA SER A 118 -16.45 -7.25 -8.98
C SER A 118 -15.14 -6.47 -9.08
N ALA A 119 -15.18 -5.22 -9.54
CA ALA A 119 -14.00 -4.36 -9.61
C ALA A 119 -13.46 -4.04 -8.20
N VAL A 120 -14.34 -3.67 -7.26
CA VAL A 120 -13.92 -3.39 -5.87
C VAL A 120 -13.43 -4.66 -5.17
N ALA A 121 -14.11 -5.79 -5.37
CA ALA A 121 -13.75 -7.07 -4.75
C ALA A 121 -12.37 -7.58 -5.20
N THR A 122 -12.03 -7.40 -6.47
CA THR A 122 -10.71 -7.78 -7.00
C THR A 122 -9.58 -6.98 -6.35
N ASN A 123 -9.81 -5.70 -6.08
CA ASN A 123 -8.78 -4.83 -5.49
C ASN A 123 -8.62 -5.08 -3.98
N ALA A 124 -9.72 -5.37 -3.29
CA ALA A 124 -9.73 -5.54 -1.86
C ALA A 124 -9.14 -6.88 -1.37
N ASP A 125 -9.12 -7.94 -2.19
CA ASP A 125 -8.97 -9.33 -1.75
C ASP A 125 -7.72 -9.67 -0.89
N GLY A 126 -8.00 -10.03 0.37
CA GLY A 126 -7.06 -10.45 1.40
C GLY A 126 -7.79 -11.07 2.60
N GLN A 127 -7.87 -12.41 2.64
CA GLN A 127 -7.32 -13.27 3.72
C GLN A 127 -8.16 -14.48 4.19
N GLU A 128 -9.48 -14.63 3.98
CA GLU A 128 -10.19 -15.78 4.63
C GLU A 128 -11.10 -16.69 3.78
N ALA A 129 -11.76 -16.26 2.70
CA ALA A 129 -12.55 -17.20 1.88
C ALA A 129 -11.75 -17.87 0.74
N GLY A 130 -10.45 -17.59 0.65
CA GLY A 130 -9.58 -18.07 -0.41
C GLY A 130 -8.78 -19.32 -0.06
N TYR A 131 -8.98 -19.98 1.08
CA TYR A 131 -8.17 -21.15 1.43
C TYR A 131 -8.35 -22.32 0.44
N ASP A 132 -9.48 -22.41 -0.26
CA ASP A 132 -9.77 -23.52 -1.19
C ASP A 132 -9.59 -23.19 -2.68
N VAL A 133 -9.44 -21.92 -3.07
CA VAL A 133 -9.17 -21.54 -4.47
C VAL A 133 -8.12 -20.45 -4.50
N GLY A 134 -7.01 -20.72 -5.17
CA GLY A 134 -5.88 -19.80 -5.33
C GLY A 134 -6.32 -18.44 -5.84
N GLY A 135 -6.44 -17.46 -4.93
CA GLY A 135 -6.72 -16.07 -5.29
C GLY A 135 -5.69 -15.57 -6.30
N PHE A 136 -6.17 -14.93 -7.35
CA PHE A 136 -5.42 -14.48 -8.52
C PHE A 136 -4.08 -13.80 -8.15
N LEU A 137 -4.07 -12.90 -7.16
CA LEU A 137 -2.86 -12.17 -6.74
C LEU A 137 -2.10 -12.79 -5.56
N LYS A 138 -2.46 -13.99 -5.08
CA LYS A 138 -1.80 -14.57 -3.89
C LYS A 138 -0.30 -14.78 -4.07
N LEU A 139 0.12 -15.25 -5.24
CA LEU A 139 1.54 -15.43 -5.54
C LEU A 139 2.27 -14.08 -5.56
N VAL A 140 1.68 -13.07 -6.21
CA VAL A 140 2.20 -11.70 -6.26
C VAL A 140 2.31 -11.10 -4.86
N HIS A 141 1.24 -11.17 -4.08
CA HIS A 141 1.18 -10.69 -2.70
C HIS A 141 2.17 -11.43 -1.80
N GLY A 142 2.23 -12.76 -1.91
CA GLY A 142 3.19 -13.58 -1.18
C GLY A 142 4.62 -13.15 -1.46
N VAL A 143 5.03 -13.13 -2.73
CA VAL A 143 6.41 -12.75 -3.11
C VAL A 143 6.75 -11.33 -2.66
N SER A 144 5.84 -10.37 -2.84
CA SER A 144 6.06 -8.97 -2.45
C SER A 144 6.16 -8.78 -0.93
N MET A 145 5.27 -9.40 -0.14
CA MET A 145 5.31 -9.33 1.32
C MET A 145 6.60 -9.92 1.91
N HIS A 146 7.11 -11.00 1.32
CA HIS A 146 8.42 -11.54 1.72
C HIS A 146 9.55 -10.57 1.37
N GLY A 147 9.48 -9.91 0.21
CA GLY A 147 10.47 -8.89 -0.18
C GLY A 147 10.57 -7.74 0.82
N VAL A 148 9.43 -7.26 1.34
CA VAL A 148 9.36 -6.22 2.38
C VAL A 148 10.09 -6.63 3.67
N LEU A 149 10.10 -7.92 4.00
CA LEU A 149 10.81 -8.44 5.18
C LEU A 149 12.28 -8.74 4.89
N VAL A 150 12.56 -9.37 3.74
CA VAL A 150 13.89 -9.91 3.40
C VAL A 150 14.86 -8.81 2.99
N LEU A 151 14.45 -7.82 2.19
CA LEU A 151 15.36 -6.79 1.67
C LEU A 151 15.93 -5.88 2.77
N PRO A 152 15.15 -5.38 3.75
CA PRO A 152 15.71 -4.61 4.85
C PRO A 152 16.64 -5.43 5.73
N VAL A 153 16.31 -6.70 5.99
CA VAL A 153 17.18 -7.61 6.76
C VAL A 153 18.50 -7.85 6.02
N LEU A 154 18.44 -8.12 4.71
CA LEU A 154 19.63 -8.27 3.89
C LEU A 154 20.49 -7.00 3.91
N ALA A 155 19.88 -5.83 3.70
CA ALA A 155 20.59 -4.55 3.73
C ALA A 155 21.25 -4.30 5.10
N TRP A 156 20.55 -4.62 6.18
CA TRP A 156 21.08 -4.53 7.54
C TRP A 156 22.26 -5.48 7.77
N VAL A 157 22.15 -6.77 7.40
CA VAL A 157 23.23 -7.77 7.53
C VAL A 157 24.45 -7.34 6.73
N VAL A 158 24.27 -6.99 5.45
CA VAL A 158 25.36 -6.55 4.57
C VAL A 158 25.99 -5.25 5.08
N GLY A 159 25.22 -4.39 5.74
CA GLY A 159 25.71 -3.19 6.42
C GLY A 159 26.65 -3.47 7.60
N ARG A 160 26.59 -4.67 8.20
CA ARG A 160 27.50 -5.10 9.28
C ARG A 160 28.82 -5.69 8.77
N LEU A 161 28.92 -6.03 7.49
CA LEU A 161 30.12 -6.65 6.91
C LEU A 161 31.16 -5.59 6.57
N ALA A 162 32.46 -5.87 6.72
CA ALA A 162 33.56 -4.95 6.37
C ALA A 162 33.75 -4.71 4.86
N TRP A 163 32.70 -4.88 4.05
CA TRP A 163 32.71 -4.66 2.61
C TRP A 163 32.65 -3.17 2.28
N GLY A 164 33.27 -2.78 1.15
CA GLY A 164 33.12 -1.44 0.60
C GLY A 164 31.67 -1.11 0.20
N GLU A 165 31.32 0.17 0.25
CA GLU A 165 29.96 0.67 0.00
C GLU A 165 29.38 0.20 -1.34
N GLU A 166 30.19 0.25 -2.41
CA GLU A 166 29.78 -0.21 -3.75
C GLU A 166 29.32 -1.67 -3.75
N ARG A 167 30.05 -2.55 -3.04
CA ARG A 167 29.71 -3.97 -2.96
C ARG A 167 28.42 -4.17 -2.16
N ARG A 168 28.26 -3.44 -1.06
CA ARG A 168 27.04 -3.50 -0.23
C ARG A 168 25.82 -3.10 -1.06
N LEU A 169 25.90 -1.96 -1.75
CA LEU A 169 24.84 -1.44 -2.60
C LEU A 169 24.54 -2.37 -3.78
N ARG A 170 25.57 -2.93 -4.43
CA ARG A 170 25.37 -3.87 -5.54
C ARG A 170 24.61 -5.12 -5.11
N VAL A 171 24.92 -5.69 -3.94
CA VAL A 171 24.21 -6.87 -3.42
C VAL A 171 22.74 -6.56 -3.15
N VAL A 172 22.45 -5.45 -2.48
CA VAL A 172 21.07 -5.03 -2.20
C VAL A 172 20.31 -4.73 -3.50
N ALA A 173 20.95 -4.07 -4.47
CA ALA A 173 20.35 -3.74 -5.75
C ALA A 173 20.04 -5.00 -6.59
N VAL A 174 20.96 -5.97 -6.63
CA VAL A 174 20.73 -7.25 -7.31
C VAL A 174 19.58 -8.02 -6.65
N ALA A 175 19.54 -8.07 -5.32
CA ALA A 175 18.45 -8.73 -4.60
C ALA A 175 17.09 -8.04 -4.85
N ALA A 176 17.06 -6.71 -4.81
CA ALA A 176 15.85 -5.94 -5.14
C ALA A 176 15.39 -6.17 -6.58
N GLY A 177 16.33 -6.18 -7.54
CA GLY A 177 16.05 -6.51 -8.94
C GLY A 177 15.51 -7.92 -9.12
N ALA A 178 16.09 -8.91 -8.44
CA ALA A 178 15.61 -10.29 -8.45
C ALA A 178 14.19 -10.42 -7.88
N TYR A 179 13.88 -9.71 -6.79
CA TYR A 179 12.52 -9.61 -6.27
C TYR A 179 11.56 -8.97 -7.28
N GLY A 180 11.98 -7.90 -7.97
CA GLY A 180 11.20 -7.28 -9.04
C GLY A 180 10.87 -8.26 -10.16
N VAL A 181 11.85 -9.04 -10.62
CA VAL A 181 11.63 -10.10 -11.63
C VAL A 181 10.68 -11.18 -11.10
N ALA A 182 10.85 -11.61 -9.84
CA ALA A 182 9.98 -12.61 -9.23
C ALA A 182 8.53 -12.13 -9.12
N ILE A 183 8.31 -10.85 -8.79
CA ILE A 183 6.97 -10.23 -8.75
C ILE A 183 6.35 -10.21 -10.15
N LEU A 184 7.10 -9.80 -11.18
CA LEU A 184 6.61 -9.78 -12.55
C LEU A 184 6.31 -11.19 -13.08
N ALA A 185 7.14 -12.18 -12.74
CA ALA A 185 6.91 -13.57 -13.07
C ALA A 185 5.65 -14.10 -12.37
N ALA A 186 5.50 -13.83 -11.07
CA ALA A 186 4.29 -14.19 -10.32
C ALA A 186 3.04 -13.55 -10.94
N LEU A 187 3.12 -12.28 -11.37
CA LEU A 187 2.03 -11.60 -12.04
C LEU A 187 1.70 -12.25 -13.39
N GLY A 188 2.71 -12.63 -14.18
CA GLY A 188 2.51 -13.35 -15.43
C GLY A 188 1.83 -14.71 -15.24
N VAL A 189 2.24 -15.48 -14.23
CA VAL A 189 1.60 -16.76 -13.86
C VAL A 189 0.16 -16.53 -13.41
N SER A 190 -0.08 -15.52 -12.57
CA SER A 190 -1.42 -15.14 -12.14
C SER A 190 -2.30 -14.81 -13.35
N LEU A 191 -1.85 -13.94 -14.25
CA LEU A 191 -2.56 -13.53 -15.48
C LEU A 191 -2.85 -14.68 -16.44
N ALA A 192 -1.95 -15.65 -16.56
CA ALA A 192 -2.16 -16.82 -17.40
C ALA A 192 -3.15 -17.83 -16.81
N GLY A 193 -3.42 -17.75 -15.51
CA GLY A 193 -4.34 -18.64 -14.79
C GLY A 193 -5.72 -18.06 -14.47
N ALA A 194 -6.00 -16.81 -14.86
CA ALA A 194 -7.32 -16.16 -14.75
C ALA A 194 -8.12 -16.25 -16.05
#